data_AF-A0A542EGM8-F1
#
_entry.id   AF-A0A542EGM8-F1
#
_cell.length_a   1.000
_cell.length_b   1.000
_cell.length_c   1.000
_cell.angle_alpha   90.00
_cell.angle_beta   90.00
_cell.angle_gamma   90.00
#
_symmetry.space_group_name_H-M   'P 1'
#
loop_
_entity.id
_entity.type
_entity.pdbx_description
1 polymer ?
#
loop_
_entity_poly.entity_id
_entity_poly.type
_entity_poly.pdbx_seq_one_letter_code
_entity_poly.pdbx_strand_id
1 'polypeptide(L)'
;MTTSTPANSTPSAQEIVECIKAVTNRDVTPDTDIFDSAGVDSLSILRCRANLKTKFGFPVPASAFFNGRTPTGIAQRIEEIRENG
;
A
#
# COMPACT_ATOMS: atom_id res chain seq x y z
N MET A 1 9.12 20.29 -0.55
CA MET A 1 8.82 19.66 0.75
C MET A 1 9.22 18.20 0.63
N THR A 2 10.43 17.84 1.04
CA THR A 2 10.89 16.44 1.03
C THR A 2 10.55 15.85 2.39
N THR A 3 9.47 15.07 2.47
CA THR A 3 9.20 14.26 3.66
C THR A 3 10.13 13.05 3.61
N SER A 4 11.29 13.18 4.26
CA SER A 4 12.19 12.06 4.53
C SER A 4 11.50 11.12 5.53
N THR A 5 10.67 10.20 5.03
CA THR A 5 10.13 9.10 5.83
C THR A 5 11.29 8.21 6.27
N PRO A 6 11.45 7.88 7.57
CA PRO A 6 12.48 6.97 8.02
C PRO A 6 12.27 5.59 7.39
N ALA A 7 13.35 4.93 6.98
CA ALA A 7 13.35 3.64 6.27
C ALA A 7 12.68 2.46 7.00
N ASN A 8 12.14 2.66 8.22
CA ASN A 8 11.47 1.65 9.06
C ASN A 8 10.05 2.03 9.52
N SER A 9 9.47 3.12 9.02
CA SER A 9 8.09 3.53 9.35
C SER A 9 7.05 2.72 8.57
N THR A 10 5.81 2.65 9.08
CA THR A 10 4.69 2.06 8.33
C THR A 10 4.35 2.96 7.14
N PRO A 11 4.04 2.41 5.94
CA PRO A 11 3.59 3.21 4.81
C PRO A 11 2.29 3.95 5.16
N SER A 12 2.25 5.25 4.87
CA SER A 12 1.04 6.05 5.00
C SER A 12 0.07 5.77 3.85
N ALA A 13 -1.17 6.24 3.96
CA ALA A 13 -2.15 6.11 2.89
C ALA A 13 -1.67 6.75 1.57
N GLN A 14 -0.93 7.88 1.63
CA GLN A 14 -0.39 8.52 0.42
C GLN A 14 0.70 7.69 -0.26
N GLU A 15 1.56 7.04 0.52
CA GLU A 15 2.58 6.12 0.01
C GLU A 15 1.94 4.92 -0.70
N ILE A 16 0.83 4.43 -0.16
CA ILE A 16 0.06 3.33 -0.78
C ILE A 16 -0.61 3.83 -2.07
N VAL A 17 -1.19 5.04 -2.06
CA VAL A 17 -1.74 5.69 -3.25
C VAL A 17 -0.68 5.80 -4.34
N GLU A 18 0.50 6.34 -4.04
CA GLU A 18 1.60 6.45 -5.00
C GLU A 18 2.03 5.09 -5.55
N CYS A 19 2.13 4.08 -4.69
CA CYS A 19 2.45 2.72 -5.09
C CYS A 19 1.40 2.14 -6.04
N ILE A 20 0.12 2.34 -5.76
CA ILE A 20 -0.98 1.88 -6.62
C ILE A 20 -0.98 2.64 -7.93
N LYS A 21 -0.88 3.98 -7.90
CA LYS A 21 -0.73 4.83 -9.10
C LYS A 21 0.40 4.35 -9.99
N ALA A 22 1.55 4.00 -9.41
CA ALA A 22 2.71 3.52 -10.15
C ALA A 22 2.50 2.15 -10.84
N VAL A 23 1.69 1.25 -10.25
CA VAL A 23 1.47 -0.10 -10.82
C VAL A 23 0.25 -0.21 -11.72
N THR A 24 -0.81 0.58 -11.46
CA THR A 24 -2.05 0.57 -12.26
C THR A 24 -2.15 1.72 -13.26
N ASN A 25 -1.28 2.73 -13.13
CA ASN A 25 -1.28 3.94 -13.95
C ASN A 25 -2.61 4.72 -13.89
N ARG A 26 -3.36 4.58 -12.78
CA ARG A 26 -4.66 5.22 -12.53
C ARG A 26 -4.57 6.16 -11.35
N ASP A 27 -5.30 7.28 -11.43
CA ASP A 27 -5.43 8.19 -10.30
C ASP A 27 -6.44 7.64 -9.29
N VAL A 28 -5.99 7.43 -8.05
CA VAL A 28 -6.80 6.91 -6.94
C VAL A 28 -6.66 7.83 -5.73
N THR A 29 -7.73 7.91 -4.94
CA THR A 29 -7.74 8.61 -3.64
C THR A 29 -7.51 7.63 -2.50
N PRO A 30 -7.15 8.11 -1.28
CA PRO A 30 -6.95 7.25 -0.11
C PRO A 30 -8.16 6.38 0.27
N ASP A 31 -9.36 6.80 -0.11
CA ASP A 31 -10.64 6.13 0.17
C ASP A 31 -11.19 5.36 -1.04
N THR A 32 -10.45 5.32 -2.15
CA THR A 32 -10.86 4.60 -3.37
C THR A 32 -10.71 3.09 -3.17
N ASP A 33 -11.74 2.31 -3.49
CA ASP A 33 -11.64 0.85 -3.56
C ASP A 33 -10.67 0.44 -4.69
N ILE A 34 -9.61 -0.25 -4.32
CA ILE A 34 -8.50 -0.56 -5.22
C ILE A 34 -8.86 -1.67 -6.22
N PHE A 35 -9.78 -2.56 -5.86
CA PHE A 35 -10.15 -3.70 -6.71
C PHE A 35 -11.19 -3.30 -7.74
N ASP A 36 -12.21 -2.55 -7.30
CA ASP A 36 -13.34 -2.17 -8.14
C ASP A 36 -13.01 -0.95 -9.01
N SER A 37 -12.52 0.13 -8.40
CA SER A 37 -12.31 1.40 -9.10
C SER A 37 -10.93 1.51 -9.75
N ALA A 38 -9.89 0.99 -9.06
CA ALA A 38 -8.52 1.07 -9.55
C ALA A 38 -8.09 -0.15 -10.40
N GLY A 39 -8.92 -1.18 -10.49
CA GLY A 39 -8.64 -2.39 -11.26
C GLY A 39 -7.36 -3.10 -10.80
N VAL A 40 -7.01 -3.02 -9.51
CA VAL A 40 -5.85 -3.71 -8.95
C VAL A 40 -6.08 -5.21 -9.02
N ASP A 41 -5.19 -5.89 -9.71
CA ASP A 41 -5.14 -7.35 -9.83
C ASP A 41 -3.97 -7.95 -9.03
N SER A 42 -3.85 -9.28 -9.03
CA SER A 42 -2.81 -10.01 -8.31
C SER A 42 -1.37 -9.60 -8.71
N LEU A 43 -1.12 -9.27 -9.97
CA LEU A 43 0.20 -8.83 -10.43
C LEU A 43 0.49 -7.41 -9.93
N SER A 44 -0.51 -6.53 -9.97
CA SER A 44 -0.42 -5.18 -9.40
C SER A 44 -0.12 -5.23 -7.89
N ILE A 45 -0.77 -6.13 -7.14
CA ILE A 45 -0.48 -6.36 -5.72
C ILE A 45 0.95 -6.84 -5.52
N LEU A 46 1.41 -7.82 -6.31
CA LEU A 46 2.78 -8.33 -6.20
C LEU A 46 3.82 -7.22 -6.44
N ARG A 47 3.62 -6.40 -7.47
CA ARG A 47 4.49 -5.26 -7.79
C ARG A 47 4.47 -4.20 -6.69
N CYS A 48 3.29 -3.85 -6.17
CA CYS A 48 3.21 -2.85 -5.13
C CYS A 48 3.85 -3.36 -3.83
N ARG A 49 3.63 -4.62 -3.45
CA ARG A 49 4.33 -5.27 -2.33
C ARG A 49 5.85 -5.27 -2.48
N ALA A 50 6.36 -5.52 -3.68
CA ALA A 50 7.79 -5.47 -3.95
C ALA A 50 8.35 -4.03 -3.78
N ASN A 51 7.63 -3.02 -4.28
CA ASN A 51 8.01 -1.61 -4.09
C ASN A 51 8.00 -1.21 -2.61
N LEU A 52 6.94 -1.55 -1.88
CA LEU A 52 6.84 -1.26 -0.45
C LEU A 52 7.93 -1.98 0.35
N LYS A 53 8.24 -3.25 0.03
CA LYS A 53 9.33 -3.98 0.66
C LYS A 53 10.69 -3.31 0.42
N THR A 54 10.95 -2.84 -0.79
CA THR A 54 12.18 -2.11 -1.11
C THR A 54 12.26 -0.76 -0.40
N LYS A 55 11.14 -0.03 -0.28
CA LYS A 55 11.10 1.31 0.32
C LYS A 55 11.12 1.30 1.85
N PHE A 56 10.43 0.35 2.48
CA PHE A 56 10.24 0.28 3.94
C PHE A 56 10.98 -0.88 4.61
N GLY A 57 11.66 -1.73 3.84
CA GLY A 57 12.51 -2.80 4.38
C GLY A 57 11.77 -4.03 4.93
N PHE A 58 10.43 -4.07 4.90
CA PHE A 58 9.66 -5.22 5.42
C PHE A 58 8.65 -5.78 4.41
N PRO A 59 8.37 -7.09 4.45
CA PRO A 59 7.42 -7.71 3.53
C PRO A 59 5.97 -7.34 3.89
N VAL A 60 5.27 -6.67 2.98
CA VAL A 60 3.83 -6.41 3.14
C VAL A 60 3.03 -7.67 2.79
N PRO A 61 2.14 -8.16 3.66
CA PRO A 61 1.31 -9.32 3.36
C PRO A 61 0.19 -8.97 2.38
N ALA A 62 -0.18 -9.91 1.50
CA ALA A 62 -1.27 -9.70 0.54
C ALA A 62 -2.63 -9.52 1.23
N SER A 63 -2.83 -10.13 2.40
CA SER A 63 -4.05 -9.97 3.21
C SER A 63 -4.34 -8.52 3.60
N ALA A 64 -3.31 -7.67 3.76
CA ALA A 64 -3.52 -6.25 4.03
C ALA A 64 -4.26 -5.56 2.87
N PHE A 65 -3.98 -5.94 1.62
CA PHE A 65 -4.66 -5.42 0.44
C PHE A 65 -6.13 -5.86 0.40
N PHE A 66 -6.37 -7.16 0.57
CA PHE A 66 -7.72 -7.74 0.54
C PHE A 66 -8.61 -7.25 1.68
N ASN A 67 -8.06 -7.09 2.89
CA ASN A 67 -8.81 -6.67 4.07
C ASN A 67 -8.95 -5.15 4.16
N GLY A 68 -7.97 -4.39 3.64
CA GLY A 68 -7.97 -2.94 3.66
C GLY A 68 -8.88 -2.34 2.58
N ARG A 69 -8.92 -2.93 1.37
CA ARG A 69 -9.65 -2.50 0.16
C ARG A 69 -9.40 -1.07 -0.34
N THR A 70 -9.00 -0.13 0.52
CA THR A 70 -8.67 1.25 0.20
C THR A 70 -7.25 1.56 0.67
N PRO A 71 -6.51 2.50 0.06
CA PRO A 71 -5.16 2.84 0.50
C PRO A 71 -5.05 3.18 1.99
N THR A 72 -6.03 3.90 2.55
CA THR A 72 -6.13 4.19 3.99
C THR A 72 -6.30 2.90 4.80
N GLY A 73 -7.23 2.03 4.41
CA GLY A 73 -7.47 0.77 5.12
C GLY A 73 -6.26 -0.16 5.03
N ILE A 74 -5.54 -0.19 3.90
CA ILE A 74 -4.35 -1.01 3.73
C ILE A 74 -3.24 -0.53 4.67
N ALA A 75 -2.99 0.79 4.75
CA ALA A 75 -2.01 1.34 5.68
C ALA A 75 -2.30 0.93 7.13
N GLN A 76 -3.57 1.03 7.56
CA GLN A 76 -4.00 0.59 8.89
C GLN A 76 -3.79 -0.91 9.10
N ARG A 77 -4.14 -1.76 8.12
CA ARG A 77 -3.90 -3.21 8.22
C ARG A 77 -2.43 -3.56 8.34
N ILE A 78 -1.56 -2.83 7.64
CA ILE A 78 -0.12 -3.05 7.75
C ILE A 78 0.37 -2.69 9.15
N GLU A 79 -0.10 -1.57 9.70
CA GLU A 79 0.20 -1.16 11.08
C GLU A 79 -0.25 -2.23 12.07
N GLU A 80 -1.51 -2.64 12.02
CA GLU A 80 -2.07 -3.68 12.90
C GLU A 80 -1.29 -5.00 12.83
N ILE A 81 -0.86 -5.43 11.63
CA ILE A 81 -0.09 -6.67 11.46
C ILE A 81 1.31 -6.53 12.06
N ARG A 82 1.91 -5.34 12.00
CA ARG A 82 3.21 -5.07 12.60
C ARG A 82 3.15 -4.97 14.12
N GLU A 83 2.06 -4.45 14.68
CA GLU A 83 1.86 -4.40 16.13
C GLU A 83 1.57 -5.78 16.72
N ASN A 84 0.97 -6.68 15.94
CA ASN A 84 0.62 -8.04 16.36
C ASN A 84 1.67 -9.12 16.03
N GLY A 85 2.83 -8.76 15.47
CA GLY A 85 3.88 -9.69 15.02
C GLY A 85 5.22 -9.48 15.68
#